data_AF-A0A520KRH0-F1
#
_entry.id   AF-A0A520KRH0-F1
#
_cell.length_a   1.000
_cell.length_b   1.000
_cell.length_c   1.000
_cell.angle_alpha   90.00
_cell.angle_beta   90.00
_cell.angle_gamma   90.00
#
_symmetry.space_group_name_H-M   'P 1'
#
loop_
_entity.id
_entity.type
_entity.pdbx_description
1 polymer ?
#
loop_
_entity_poly.entity_id
_entity_poly.type
_entity_poly.pdbx_seq_one_letter_code
_entity_poly.pdbx_strand_id
1 'polypeptide(L)'
;MNFDEESEKLVKKIDTGKIEPKDMQEFVNVLKKADIKDIIKFLNNFPDFFIKSIKSFFASTNEPVKIKSFISPLKDMFNTITNKMEDYGVKEFVTELSKPELIFPGMLVAGGIIFKYIDIDMVAEFKEDIKELLEAMFSFSEELVMPIADKVDELKNAIDNIEFSISANFDIPLLNFTLNIKGDRKEDRGILERFRLEKDPNADVNWIISPKGLSYFFDFLISGGSMDDFFKMTASGEIELIEDDLPGAGLIPLLVDLSDICKDIYNKYL
;
A
#
# COMPACT_ATOMS: atom_id res chain seq x y z
N MET A 1 23.83 16.44 11.11
CA MET A 1 23.21 16.26 9.78
C MET A 1 21.77 16.70 9.94
N ASN A 2 21.35 17.69 9.15
CA ASN A 2 20.03 18.30 9.23
C ASN A 2 19.01 17.47 8.42
N PHE A 3 17.80 17.27 8.93
CA PHE A 3 16.75 16.51 8.25
C PHE A 3 16.31 17.17 6.94
N ASP A 4 16.16 18.50 6.92
CA ASP A 4 15.78 19.25 5.71
C ASP A 4 16.82 19.06 4.59
N GLU A 5 18.12 19.13 4.90
CA GLU A 5 19.19 19.01 3.90
C GLU A 5 19.26 17.62 3.26
N GLU A 6 19.19 16.56 4.06
CA GLU A 6 19.23 15.17 3.55
C GLU A 6 17.94 14.80 2.81
N SER A 7 16.79 15.33 3.24
CA SER A 7 15.52 15.19 2.55
C SER A 7 15.58 15.80 1.15
N GLU A 8 16.06 17.05 1.02
CA GLU A 8 16.20 17.72 -0.28
C GLU A 8 17.21 17.01 -1.19
N LYS A 9 18.31 16.50 -0.63
CA LYS A 9 19.30 15.73 -1.37
C LYS A 9 18.70 14.43 -1.92
N LEU A 10 17.91 13.72 -1.12
CA LEU A 10 17.23 12.50 -1.57
C LEU A 10 16.20 12.81 -2.66
N VAL A 11 15.37 13.84 -2.48
CA VAL A 11 14.37 14.24 -3.48
C VAL A 11 15.03 14.59 -4.82
N LYS A 12 16.13 15.35 -4.83
CA LYS A 12 16.87 15.65 -6.07
C LYS A 12 17.36 14.38 -6.78
N LYS A 13 17.73 13.33 -6.04
CA LYS A 13 18.13 12.05 -6.63
C LYS A 13 16.95 11.28 -7.20
N ILE A 14 15.80 11.32 -6.51
CA ILE A 14 14.54 10.73 -6.99
C ILE A 14 14.11 11.42 -8.29
N ASP A 15 14.10 12.75 -8.34
CA ASP A 15 13.69 13.52 -9.52
C ASP A 15 14.63 13.30 -10.72
N THR A 16 15.89 12.93 -10.47
CA THR A 16 16.87 12.64 -11.52
C THR A 16 16.99 11.15 -11.87
N GLY A 17 16.22 10.27 -11.23
CA GLY A 17 16.28 8.82 -11.49
C GLY A 17 17.55 8.14 -10.98
N LYS A 18 18.26 8.75 -10.03
CA LYS A 18 19.61 8.33 -9.56
C LYS A 18 19.63 7.90 -8.09
N ILE A 19 18.48 7.50 -7.56
CA ILE A 19 18.39 6.99 -6.19
C ILE A 19 19.07 5.62 -6.09
N GLU A 20 19.95 5.46 -5.10
CA GLU A 20 20.60 4.19 -4.76
C GLU A 20 20.12 3.70 -3.39
N PRO A 21 20.24 2.40 -3.06
CA PRO A 21 19.85 1.86 -1.75
C PRO A 21 20.50 2.58 -0.56
N LYS A 22 21.77 2.97 -0.71
CA LYS A 22 22.51 3.75 0.31
C LYS A 22 21.88 5.11 0.58
N ASP A 23 21.26 5.73 -0.42
CA ASP A 23 20.66 7.06 -0.28
C ASP A 23 19.38 6.97 0.56
N MET A 24 18.58 5.93 0.32
CA MET A 24 17.43 5.62 1.18
C MET A 24 17.88 5.28 2.61
N GLN A 25 18.95 4.51 2.77
CA GLN A 25 19.49 4.16 4.09
C GLN A 25 20.01 5.39 4.86
N GLU A 26 20.70 6.32 4.18
CA GLU A 26 21.14 7.59 4.75
C GLU A 26 19.92 8.40 5.24
N PHE A 27 18.89 8.52 4.41
CA PHE A 27 17.66 9.22 4.78
C PHE A 27 16.95 8.58 5.98
N VAL A 28 16.79 7.26 6.00
CA VAL A 28 16.22 6.52 7.13
C VAL A 28 16.97 6.80 8.45
N ASN A 29 18.31 6.87 8.41
CA ASN A 29 19.11 7.16 9.60
C ASN A 29 18.87 8.57 10.16
N VAL A 30 18.52 9.52 9.29
CA VAL A 30 18.17 10.89 9.68
C VAL A 30 16.71 10.95 10.14
N LEU A 31 15.80 10.25 9.44
CA LEU A 31 14.39 10.10 9.78
C LEU A 31 14.20 9.54 11.20
N LYS A 32 14.97 8.52 11.60
CA LYS A 32 14.95 7.96 12.96
C LYS A 32 15.17 9.02 14.04
N LYS A 33 15.99 10.04 13.74
CA LYS A 33 16.35 11.13 14.66
C LYS A 33 15.45 12.37 14.55
N ALA A 34 14.64 12.47 13.49
CA ALA A 34 13.77 13.60 13.23
C ALA A 34 12.56 13.62 14.17
N ASP A 35 12.06 14.82 14.46
CA ASP A 35 10.76 15.00 15.13
C ASP A 35 9.63 14.67 14.13
N ILE A 36 8.50 14.18 14.62
CA ILE A 36 7.33 13.91 13.77
C ILE A 36 6.86 15.15 13.01
N LYS A 37 7.03 16.36 13.57
CA LYS A 37 6.69 17.61 12.88
C LYS A 37 7.58 17.88 11.66
N ASP A 38 8.85 17.51 11.73
CA ASP A 38 9.75 17.60 10.58
C ASP A 38 9.30 16.62 9.49
N ILE A 39 8.89 15.40 9.88
CA ILE A 39 8.36 14.38 8.96
C ILE A 39 7.08 14.87 8.29
N ILE A 40 6.12 15.42 9.05
CA ILE A 40 4.88 15.99 8.51
C ILE A 40 5.20 17.13 7.53
N LYS A 41 6.10 18.04 7.89
CA LYS A 41 6.56 19.12 6.99
C LYS A 41 7.14 18.56 5.70
N PHE A 42 7.98 17.52 5.79
CA PHE A 42 8.55 16.85 4.64
C PHE A 42 7.48 16.21 3.75
N LEU A 43 6.55 15.43 4.32
CA LEU A 43 5.45 14.82 3.57
C LEU A 43 4.52 15.88 2.95
N ASN A 44 4.37 17.05 3.55
CA ASN A 44 3.63 18.15 2.94
C ASN A 44 4.36 18.82 1.78
N ASN A 45 5.70 18.90 1.85
CA ASN A 45 6.51 19.44 0.76
C ASN A 45 6.67 18.43 -0.39
N PHE A 46 6.68 17.13 -0.08
CA PHE A 46 6.88 16.04 -1.03
C PHE A 46 5.84 14.93 -0.82
N PRO A 47 4.55 15.21 -1.07
CA PRO A 47 3.47 14.30 -0.71
C PRO A 47 3.43 13.03 -1.56
N ASP A 48 4.07 13.03 -2.74
CA ASP A 48 4.23 11.88 -3.62
C ASP A 48 5.55 11.12 -3.39
N PHE A 49 6.26 11.41 -2.29
CA PHE A 49 7.59 10.88 -2.02
C PHE A 49 7.68 9.35 -2.10
N PHE A 50 6.75 8.61 -1.49
CA PHE A 50 6.79 7.15 -1.52
C PHE A 50 6.65 6.60 -2.94
N ILE A 51 5.66 7.10 -3.68
CA ILE A 51 5.37 6.69 -5.07
C ILE A 51 6.58 6.98 -5.96
N LYS A 52 7.13 8.20 -5.89
CA LYS A 52 8.28 8.60 -6.70
C LYS A 52 9.56 7.86 -6.32
N SER A 53 9.81 7.63 -5.02
CA SER A 53 10.98 6.88 -4.56
C SER A 53 10.98 5.48 -5.12
N ILE A 54 9.83 4.79 -5.03
CA ILE A 54 9.65 3.43 -5.52
C ILE A 54 9.76 3.42 -7.05
N LYS A 55 9.03 4.27 -7.78
CA LYS A 55 9.14 4.34 -9.24
C LYS A 55 10.57 4.62 -9.69
N SER A 56 11.20 5.65 -9.12
CA SER A 56 12.56 6.06 -9.50
C SER A 56 13.55 4.92 -9.30
N PHE A 57 13.45 4.19 -8.19
CA PHE A 57 14.37 3.10 -7.90
C PHE A 57 14.12 1.91 -8.83
N PHE A 58 12.90 1.38 -8.88
CA PHE A 58 12.56 0.19 -9.66
C PHE A 58 12.65 0.40 -11.18
N ALA A 59 12.45 1.64 -11.67
CA ALA A 59 12.68 1.95 -13.08
C ALA A 59 14.18 2.09 -13.44
N SER A 60 15.06 2.28 -12.45
CA SER A 60 16.50 2.49 -12.69
C SER A 60 17.31 1.20 -12.70
N THR A 61 16.75 0.09 -12.21
CA THR A 61 17.47 -1.18 -12.11
C THR A 61 16.55 -2.38 -12.13
N ASN A 62 17.02 -3.45 -12.80
CA ASN A 62 16.45 -4.79 -12.70
C ASN A 62 17.43 -5.74 -11.98
N GLU A 63 18.45 -5.21 -11.29
CA GLU A 63 19.45 -6.02 -10.61
C GLU A 63 18.87 -6.56 -9.28
N PRO A 64 18.73 -7.89 -9.12
CA PRO A 64 18.08 -8.47 -7.95
C PRO A 64 18.75 -8.06 -6.62
N VAL A 65 20.07 -7.97 -6.61
CA VAL A 65 20.87 -7.55 -5.44
C VAL A 65 20.56 -6.10 -5.03
N LYS A 66 20.39 -5.19 -5.99
CA LYS A 66 20.03 -3.80 -5.69
C LYS A 66 18.61 -3.72 -5.15
N ILE A 67 17.67 -4.43 -5.77
CA ILE A 67 16.26 -4.49 -5.33
C ILE A 67 16.18 -4.95 -3.88
N LYS A 68 16.79 -6.09 -3.56
CA LYS A 68 16.88 -6.59 -2.19
C LYS A 68 17.49 -5.56 -1.22
N SER A 69 18.55 -4.88 -1.64
CA SER A 69 19.21 -3.85 -0.82
C SER A 69 18.35 -2.62 -0.59
N PHE A 70 17.38 -2.33 -1.45
CA PHE A 70 16.45 -1.21 -1.30
C PHE A 70 15.24 -1.54 -0.41
N ILE A 71 14.81 -2.81 -0.40
CA ILE A 71 13.68 -3.27 0.42
C ILE A 71 13.91 -2.99 1.92
N SER A 72 15.10 -3.33 2.45
CA SER A 72 15.38 -3.18 3.88
C SER A 72 15.29 -1.71 4.37
N PRO A 73 15.95 -0.72 3.73
CA PRO A 73 15.75 0.70 4.06
C PRO A 73 14.29 1.15 3.93
N LEU A 74 13.56 0.66 2.94
CA LEU A 74 12.16 1.02 2.71
C LEU A 74 11.26 0.52 3.85
N LYS A 75 11.47 -0.74 4.29
CA LYS A 75 10.82 -1.32 5.47
C LYS A 75 11.11 -0.51 6.74
N ASP A 76 12.39 -0.20 6.98
CA ASP A 76 12.82 0.58 8.14
C ASP A 76 12.17 1.97 8.17
N MET A 77 12.01 2.59 7.00
CA MET A 77 11.31 3.87 6.87
C MET A 77 9.85 3.76 7.31
N PHE A 78 9.10 2.79 6.76
CA PHE A 78 7.69 2.60 7.15
C PHE A 78 7.55 2.38 8.65
N ASN A 79 8.30 1.44 9.22
CA ASN A 79 8.28 1.16 10.66
C ASN A 79 8.63 2.40 11.50
N THR A 80 9.61 3.19 11.06
CA THR A 80 9.99 4.43 11.76
C THR A 80 8.85 5.46 11.75
N ILE A 81 8.17 5.62 10.61
CA ILE A 81 7.06 6.57 10.49
C ILE A 81 5.85 6.08 11.29
N THR A 82 5.49 4.79 11.19
CA THR A 82 4.41 4.18 11.97
C THR A 82 4.58 4.43 13.46
N ASN A 83 5.73 4.06 14.04
CA ASN A 83 5.98 4.24 15.47
C ASN A 83 5.86 5.71 15.91
N LYS A 84 6.43 6.64 15.13
CA LYS A 84 6.38 8.08 15.47
C LYS A 84 4.98 8.66 15.31
N MET A 85 4.22 8.19 14.33
CA MET A 85 2.83 8.57 14.11
C MET A 85 1.94 8.07 15.25
N GLU A 86 2.13 6.82 15.70
CA GLU A 86 1.40 6.26 16.85
C GLU A 86 1.69 7.04 18.14
N ASP A 87 2.97 7.34 18.41
CA ASP A 87 3.38 8.16 19.56
C ASP A 87 2.78 9.59 19.50
N TYR A 88 2.62 10.16 18.30
CA TYR A 88 2.07 11.51 18.09
C TYR A 88 0.55 11.56 18.17
N GLY A 89 -0.12 10.50 17.72
CA GLY A 89 -1.56 10.48 17.46
C GLY A 89 -1.85 10.40 15.97
N VAL A 90 -2.47 9.29 15.54
CA VAL A 90 -2.77 8.99 14.14
C VAL A 90 -3.71 10.03 13.52
N LYS A 91 -4.73 10.46 14.25
CA LYS A 91 -5.70 11.45 13.77
C LYS A 91 -5.07 12.82 13.61
N GLU A 92 -4.24 13.23 14.57
CA GLU A 92 -3.47 14.47 14.54
C GLU A 92 -2.49 14.49 13.36
N PHE A 93 -1.75 13.40 13.17
CA PHE A 93 -0.85 13.22 12.04
C PHE A 93 -1.57 13.42 10.71
N VAL A 94 -2.68 12.71 10.47
CA VAL A 94 -3.47 12.84 9.24
C VAL A 94 -4.11 14.22 9.13
N THR A 95 -4.46 14.85 10.26
CA THR A 95 -5.01 16.21 10.30
C THR A 95 -4.05 17.25 9.72
N GLU A 96 -2.74 17.04 9.89
CA GLU A 96 -1.71 17.96 9.41
C GLU A 96 -1.20 17.68 7.99
N LEU A 97 -1.60 16.55 7.39
CA LEU A 97 -1.26 16.26 6.00
C LEU A 97 -2.13 17.06 5.02
N SER A 98 -1.47 17.64 4.02
CA SER A 98 -2.06 18.42 2.93
C SER A 98 -2.64 17.56 1.80
N LYS A 99 -2.11 16.34 1.63
CA LYS A 99 -2.56 15.35 0.65
C LYS A 99 -2.63 13.95 1.25
N PRO A 100 -3.54 13.70 2.21
CA PRO A 100 -3.64 12.42 2.89
C PRO A 100 -3.96 11.25 1.94
N GLU A 101 -4.56 11.50 0.77
CA GLU A 101 -4.83 10.51 -0.27
C GLU A 101 -3.56 9.87 -0.87
N LEU A 102 -2.40 10.52 -0.76
CA LEU A 102 -1.12 9.97 -1.23
C LEU A 102 -0.45 9.04 -0.22
N ILE A 103 -1.06 8.88 0.95
CA ILE A 103 -0.63 7.88 1.93
C ILE A 103 -1.32 6.56 1.63
N PHE A 104 -2.57 6.32 2.04
CA PHE A 104 -3.17 4.99 1.88
C PHE A 104 -3.38 4.58 0.39
N PRO A 105 -4.22 5.26 -0.41
CA PRO A 105 -4.36 4.94 -1.84
C PRO A 105 -3.03 5.06 -2.60
N GLY A 106 -2.21 6.07 -2.28
CA GLY A 106 -0.86 6.20 -2.83
C GLY A 106 0.06 5.01 -2.55
N MET A 107 -0.12 4.31 -1.42
CA MET A 107 0.65 3.11 -1.09
C MET A 107 0.20 1.88 -1.84
N LEU A 108 -1.08 1.76 -2.16
CA LEU A 108 -1.58 0.75 -3.09
C LEU A 108 -0.97 0.96 -4.49
N VAL A 109 -0.91 2.21 -4.95
CA VAL A 109 -0.24 2.57 -6.21
C VAL A 109 1.24 2.19 -6.18
N ALA A 110 1.95 2.50 -5.10
CA ALA A 110 3.36 2.15 -4.98
C ALA A 110 3.59 0.64 -4.90
N GLY A 111 2.70 -0.10 -4.23
CA GLY A 111 2.66 -1.57 -4.27
C GLY A 111 2.55 -2.09 -5.70
N GLY A 112 1.66 -1.52 -6.51
CA GLY A 112 1.54 -1.93 -7.91
C GLY A 112 2.74 -1.59 -8.78
N ILE A 113 3.45 -0.51 -8.48
CA ILE A 113 4.75 -0.24 -9.13
C ILE A 113 5.75 -1.33 -8.78
N ILE A 114 5.86 -1.73 -7.51
CA ILE A 114 6.78 -2.81 -7.08
C ILE A 114 6.50 -4.09 -7.87
N PHE A 115 5.26 -4.56 -7.90
CA PHE A 115 4.89 -5.81 -8.58
C PHE A 115 4.84 -5.72 -10.11
N LYS A 116 4.97 -4.53 -10.68
CA LYS A 116 5.20 -4.33 -12.11
C LYS A 116 6.67 -4.55 -12.51
N TYR A 117 7.61 -4.28 -11.59
CA TYR A 117 9.05 -4.39 -11.85
C TYR A 117 9.68 -5.65 -11.24
N ILE A 118 9.04 -6.27 -10.25
CA ILE A 118 9.46 -7.56 -9.70
C ILE A 118 8.70 -8.67 -10.43
N ASP A 119 9.42 -9.53 -11.15
CA ASP A 119 8.84 -10.73 -11.76
C ASP A 119 8.60 -11.85 -10.74
N ILE A 120 7.86 -12.88 -11.17
CA ILE A 120 7.51 -14.02 -10.30
C ILE A 120 8.72 -14.77 -9.75
N ASP A 121 9.82 -14.83 -10.51
CA ASP A 121 11.04 -15.53 -10.11
C ASP A 121 11.72 -14.74 -8.98
N MET A 122 11.75 -13.41 -9.09
CA MET A 122 12.21 -12.53 -8.00
C MET A 122 11.29 -12.58 -6.78
N VAL A 123 9.96 -12.72 -6.96
CA VAL A 123 9.04 -12.91 -5.83
C VAL A 123 9.40 -14.18 -5.05
N ALA A 124 9.71 -15.28 -5.75
CA ALA A 124 10.11 -16.53 -5.11
C ALA A 124 11.49 -16.44 -4.46
N GLU A 125 12.46 -15.79 -5.11
CA GLU A 125 13.83 -15.61 -4.59
C GLU A 125 13.86 -14.74 -3.32
N PHE A 126 13.07 -13.67 -3.30
CA PHE A 126 13.04 -12.67 -2.21
C PHE A 126 11.79 -12.76 -1.34
N LYS A 127 11.17 -13.95 -1.25
CA LYS A 127 9.87 -14.14 -0.58
C LYS A 127 9.80 -13.51 0.82
N GLU A 128 10.85 -13.65 1.63
CA GLU A 128 10.86 -13.13 3.01
C GLU A 128 11.04 -11.61 3.00
N ASP A 129 11.92 -11.06 2.15
CA ASP A 129 12.12 -9.61 2.04
C ASP A 129 10.83 -8.92 1.52
N ILE A 130 10.15 -9.52 0.54
CA ILE A 130 8.88 -9.01 -0.01
C ILE A 130 7.76 -9.12 1.01
N LYS A 131 7.67 -10.25 1.72
CA LYS A 131 6.72 -10.41 2.83
C LYS A 131 6.90 -9.29 3.86
N GLU A 132 8.11 -9.11 4.37
CA GLU A 132 8.40 -8.08 5.38
C GLU A 132 8.11 -6.66 4.87
N LEU A 133 8.31 -6.40 3.58
CA LEU A 133 7.94 -5.11 2.98
C LEU A 133 6.43 -4.90 2.96
N LEU A 134 5.67 -5.92 2.52
CA LEU A 134 4.20 -5.85 2.53
C LEU A 134 3.67 -5.67 3.94
N GLU A 135 4.21 -6.40 4.91
CA GLU A 135 3.85 -6.27 6.32
C GLU A 135 4.07 -4.83 6.82
N ALA A 136 5.23 -4.23 6.55
CA ALA A 136 5.48 -2.84 6.94
C ALA A 136 4.58 -1.83 6.23
N MET A 137 4.34 -1.99 4.92
CA MET A 137 3.47 -1.10 4.13
C MET A 137 2.01 -1.16 4.60
N PHE A 138 1.47 -2.36 4.84
CA PHE A 138 0.09 -2.53 5.28
C PHE A 138 -0.09 -2.16 6.75
N SER A 139 0.90 -2.44 7.62
CA SER A 139 0.85 -1.99 9.03
C SER A 139 0.82 -0.46 9.14
N PHE A 140 1.61 0.23 8.31
CA PHE A 140 1.56 1.69 8.22
C PHE A 140 0.17 2.19 7.78
N SER A 141 -0.47 1.47 6.86
CA SER A 141 -1.78 1.86 6.31
C SER A 141 -2.96 1.52 7.23
N GLU A 142 -2.84 0.50 8.08
CA GLU A 142 -3.92 -0.07 8.91
C GLU A 142 -4.66 1.00 9.73
N GLU A 143 -3.92 1.79 10.50
CA GLU A 143 -4.49 2.81 11.38
C GLU A 143 -4.89 4.09 10.62
N LEU A 144 -4.43 4.25 9.39
CA LEU A 144 -4.58 5.47 8.60
C LEU A 144 -5.85 5.52 7.74
N VAL A 145 -6.42 4.37 7.37
CA VAL A 145 -7.51 4.30 6.38
C VAL A 145 -8.68 5.22 6.74
N MET A 146 -9.27 5.04 7.93
CA MET A 146 -10.46 5.79 8.32
C MET A 146 -10.17 7.28 8.56
N PRO A 147 -9.08 7.67 9.26
CA PRO A 147 -8.69 9.07 9.35
C PRO A 147 -8.46 9.74 7.98
N ILE A 148 -7.91 9.03 7.00
CA ILE A 148 -7.73 9.54 5.63
C ILE A 148 -9.08 9.62 4.93
N ALA A 149 -9.93 8.61 5.04
CA ALA A 149 -11.27 8.59 4.45
C ALA A 149 -12.11 9.78 4.93
N ASP A 150 -12.06 10.11 6.22
CA ASP A 150 -12.75 11.28 6.78
C ASP A 150 -12.30 12.63 6.19
N LYS A 151 -11.22 12.64 5.38
CA LYS A 151 -10.66 13.81 4.70
C LYS A 151 -10.68 13.76 3.17
N VAL A 152 -10.97 12.61 2.59
CA VAL A 152 -10.87 12.37 1.14
C VAL A 152 -12.23 11.88 0.68
N ASP A 153 -13.02 12.77 0.07
CA ASP A 153 -14.42 12.53 -0.27
C ASP A 153 -14.59 11.27 -1.14
N GLU A 154 -13.71 11.06 -2.12
CA GLU A 154 -13.77 9.89 -2.99
C GLU A 154 -13.55 8.58 -2.21
N LEU A 155 -12.57 8.56 -1.30
CA LEU A 155 -12.31 7.40 -0.44
C LEU A 155 -13.44 7.19 0.56
N LYS A 156 -14.01 8.27 1.09
CA LYS A 156 -15.16 8.20 2.00
C LYS A 156 -16.35 7.59 1.31
N ASN A 157 -16.65 8.02 0.09
CA ASN A 157 -17.75 7.49 -0.71
C ASN A 157 -17.53 6.00 -1.02
N ALA A 158 -16.32 5.62 -1.43
CA ALA A 158 -15.96 4.22 -1.66
C ALA A 158 -16.23 3.34 -0.42
N ILE A 159 -15.85 3.81 0.77
CA ILE A 159 -16.08 3.09 2.03
C ILE A 159 -17.57 3.12 2.41
N ASP A 160 -18.26 4.24 2.22
CA ASP A 160 -19.69 4.35 2.54
C ASP A 160 -20.59 3.50 1.65
N ASN A 161 -20.10 3.07 0.48
CA ASN A 161 -20.75 2.11 -0.40
C ASN A 161 -20.71 0.67 0.13
N ILE A 162 -20.00 0.39 1.23
CA ILE A 162 -20.09 -0.91 1.91
C ILE A 162 -21.51 -1.06 2.47
N GLU A 163 -22.30 -1.95 1.87
CA GLU A 163 -23.72 -2.14 2.19
C GLU A 163 -23.96 -3.08 3.37
N PHE A 164 -23.06 -4.05 3.60
CA PHE A 164 -23.17 -5.06 4.65
C PHE A 164 -21.80 -5.41 5.24
N SER A 165 -21.81 -5.98 6.44
CA SER A 165 -20.59 -6.47 7.09
C SER A 165 -20.00 -7.63 6.29
N ILE A 166 -18.73 -7.51 5.94
CA ILE A 166 -18.00 -8.50 5.15
C ILE A 166 -16.52 -8.51 5.54
N SER A 167 -15.95 -9.71 5.59
CA SER A 167 -14.54 -9.93 5.85
C SER A 167 -13.95 -10.90 4.83
N ALA A 168 -12.76 -10.60 4.33
CA ALA A 168 -12.06 -11.45 3.39
C ALA A 168 -10.59 -11.62 3.80
N ASN A 169 -10.13 -12.87 3.81
CA ASN A 169 -8.71 -13.19 3.84
C ASN A 169 -8.17 -13.24 2.41
N PHE A 170 -7.10 -12.50 2.16
CA PHE A 170 -6.29 -12.54 0.95
C PHE A 170 -5.04 -13.35 1.27
N ASP A 171 -5.12 -14.66 1.06
CA ASP A 171 -4.03 -15.60 1.31
C ASP A 171 -3.06 -15.58 0.12
N ILE A 172 -1.77 -15.35 0.38
CA ILE A 172 -0.69 -15.40 -0.62
C ILE A 172 0.27 -16.54 -0.23
N PRO A 173 0.00 -17.80 -0.65
CA PRO A 173 0.73 -18.97 -0.14
C PRO A 173 2.23 -18.93 -0.38
N LEU A 174 2.70 -18.40 -1.52
CA LEU A 174 4.13 -18.31 -1.83
C LEU A 174 4.89 -17.52 -0.76
N LEU A 175 4.26 -16.48 -0.22
CA LEU A 175 4.86 -15.60 0.78
C LEU A 175 4.56 -16.04 2.21
N ASN A 176 3.70 -17.05 2.44
CA ASN A 176 3.13 -17.34 3.77
C ASN A 176 2.61 -16.06 4.44
N PHE A 177 1.81 -15.31 3.69
CA PHE A 177 1.27 -14.02 4.06
C PHE A 177 -0.24 -14.02 3.86
N THR A 178 -0.96 -13.42 4.80
CA THR A 178 -2.41 -13.22 4.71
C THR A 178 -2.71 -11.78 5.05
N LEU A 179 -3.50 -11.12 4.19
CA LEU A 179 -4.09 -9.82 4.48
C LEU A 179 -5.59 -10.01 4.71
N ASN A 180 -6.07 -9.73 5.90
CA ASN A 180 -7.50 -9.71 6.18
C ASN A 180 -8.04 -8.29 6.03
N ILE A 181 -9.09 -8.14 5.22
CA ILE A 181 -9.84 -6.89 5.05
C ILE A 181 -11.24 -7.11 5.61
N LYS A 182 -11.67 -6.22 6.51
CA LYS A 182 -13.03 -6.24 7.05
C LYS A 182 -13.73 -4.91 6.80
N GLY A 183 -14.82 -4.96 6.04
CA GLY A 183 -15.81 -3.89 5.92
C GLY A 183 -16.97 -4.12 6.88
N ASP A 184 -17.48 -3.07 7.51
CA ASP A 184 -18.67 -3.13 8.35
C ASP A 184 -19.59 -1.94 8.05
N ARG A 185 -20.90 -2.14 8.20
CA ARG A 185 -21.91 -1.07 8.14
C ARG A 185 -22.33 -0.73 9.56
N LYS A 186 -21.89 0.41 10.08
CA LYS A 186 -22.30 0.90 11.41
C LYS A 186 -22.98 2.24 11.30
N GLU A 187 -24.12 2.39 11.98
CA GLU A 187 -24.82 3.68 12.11
C GLU A 187 -25.01 4.40 10.75
N ASP A 188 -25.43 3.67 9.73
CA ASP A 188 -25.64 4.18 8.35
C ASP A 188 -24.37 4.70 7.64
N ARG A 189 -23.18 4.26 8.04
CA ARG A 189 -21.92 4.48 7.31
C ARG A 189 -21.09 3.20 7.19
N GLY A 190 -20.27 3.14 6.14
CA GLY A 190 -19.29 2.08 6.00
C GLY A 190 -18.07 2.36 6.88
N ILE A 191 -17.44 1.29 7.34
CA ILE A 191 -16.19 1.33 8.10
C ILE A 191 -15.32 0.22 7.54
N LEU A 192 -14.12 0.58 7.08
CA LEU A 192 -13.07 -0.41 6.88
C LEU A 192 -12.38 -0.62 8.23
N GLU A 193 -12.71 -1.71 8.91
CA GLU A 193 -12.37 -1.89 10.31
C GLU A 193 -10.88 -2.11 10.53
N ARG A 194 -10.16 -2.79 9.62
CA ARG A 194 -8.69 -2.98 9.63
C ARG A 194 -8.17 -3.73 8.40
N PHE A 195 -6.86 -3.58 8.17
CA PHE A 195 -6.00 -4.54 7.48
C PHE A 195 -5.26 -5.36 8.52
N ARG A 196 -5.61 -6.64 8.74
CA ARG A 196 -4.82 -7.48 9.67
C ARG A 196 -3.89 -8.40 8.90
N LEU A 197 -2.65 -8.47 9.35
CA LEU A 197 -1.63 -9.40 8.83
C LEU A 197 -1.75 -10.78 9.46
N GLU A 198 -2.98 -11.19 9.77
CA GLU A 198 -3.33 -12.44 10.41
C GLU A 198 -4.61 -12.96 9.78
N LYS A 199 -4.65 -14.28 9.57
CA LYS A 199 -5.84 -14.94 9.04
C LYS A 199 -6.98 -14.86 10.06
N ASP A 200 -8.13 -14.34 9.64
CA ASP A 200 -9.35 -14.46 10.44
C ASP A 200 -9.99 -15.83 10.15
N PRO A 201 -10.04 -16.76 11.12
CA PRO A 201 -10.64 -18.07 10.90
C PRO A 201 -12.15 -18.00 10.64
N ASN A 202 -12.78 -16.85 10.90
CA ASN A 202 -14.20 -16.62 10.66
C ASN A 202 -14.43 -15.61 9.53
N ALA A 203 -13.42 -15.36 8.67
CA ALA A 203 -13.62 -14.52 7.51
C ALA A 203 -14.75 -15.09 6.64
N ASP A 204 -15.63 -14.22 6.16
CA ASP A 204 -16.74 -14.59 5.28
C ASP A 204 -16.24 -15.15 3.95
N VAL A 205 -14.99 -14.84 3.59
CA VAL A 205 -14.41 -15.14 2.28
C VAL A 205 -12.91 -15.42 2.42
N ASN A 206 -12.42 -16.41 1.68
CA ASN A 206 -10.99 -16.69 1.56
C ASN A 206 -10.59 -16.67 0.07
N TRP A 207 -9.75 -15.72 -0.31
CA TRP A 207 -9.16 -15.59 -1.64
C TRP A 207 -7.73 -16.09 -1.59
N ILE A 208 -7.42 -17.14 -2.35
CA ILE A 208 -6.04 -17.57 -2.56
C ILE A 208 -5.50 -16.86 -3.79
N ILE A 209 -4.44 -16.10 -3.61
CA ILE A 209 -3.82 -15.29 -4.65
C ILE A 209 -2.51 -15.95 -5.06
N SER A 210 -2.43 -16.34 -6.33
CA SER A 210 -1.18 -16.80 -6.94
C SER A 210 -0.19 -15.61 -7.00
N PRO A 211 1.12 -15.83 -7.09
CA PRO A 211 2.08 -14.74 -7.27
C PRO A 211 1.79 -13.91 -8.52
N LYS A 212 1.30 -14.54 -9.59
CA LYS A 212 0.87 -13.87 -10.81
C LYS A 212 -0.48 -13.16 -10.61
N GLY A 213 -1.36 -13.73 -9.79
CA GLY A 213 -2.56 -13.07 -9.26
C GLY A 213 -2.26 -11.79 -8.48
N LEU A 214 -1.13 -11.73 -7.78
CA LEU A 214 -0.70 -10.52 -7.06
C LEU A 214 -0.36 -9.38 -8.03
N SER A 215 0.41 -9.68 -9.08
CA SER A 215 0.65 -8.71 -10.16
C SER A 215 -0.66 -8.26 -10.81
N TYR A 216 -1.57 -9.19 -11.12
CA TYR A 216 -2.87 -8.84 -11.69
C TYR A 216 -3.75 -7.99 -10.76
N PHE A 217 -3.76 -8.29 -9.47
CA PHE A 217 -4.52 -7.54 -8.47
C PHE A 217 -4.04 -6.09 -8.38
N PHE A 218 -2.72 -5.89 -8.33
CA PHE A 218 -2.17 -4.55 -8.32
C PHE A 218 -2.33 -3.82 -9.66
N ASP A 219 -2.21 -4.53 -10.78
CA ASP A 219 -2.51 -3.97 -12.11
C ASP A 219 -3.98 -3.53 -12.19
N PHE A 220 -4.90 -4.34 -11.67
CA PHE A 220 -6.32 -3.99 -11.52
C PHE A 220 -6.48 -2.69 -10.72
N LEU A 221 -5.80 -2.55 -9.58
CA LEU A 221 -5.86 -1.35 -8.76
C LEU A 221 -5.33 -0.11 -9.49
N ILE A 222 -4.18 -0.18 -10.16
CA ILE A 222 -3.57 1.01 -10.78
C ILE A 222 -4.15 1.37 -12.16
N SER A 223 -4.88 0.46 -12.81
CA SER A 223 -5.49 0.69 -14.13
C SER A 223 -6.97 1.11 -14.09
N GLY A 224 -7.58 1.13 -12.90
CA GLY A 224 -9.02 1.32 -12.68
C GLY A 224 -9.81 0.17 -13.25
N GLY A 225 -9.55 -1.02 -12.71
CA GLY A 225 -10.15 -2.25 -13.15
C GLY A 225 -11.67 -2.29 -12.92
N SER A 226 -12.37 -2.98 -13.81
CA SER A 226 -13.82 -3.17 -13.72
C SER A 226 -14.18 -4.48 -13.02
N MET A 227 -15.45 -4.65 -12.63
CA MET A 227 -15.94 -5.94 -12.14
C MET A 227 -15.64 -7.08 -13.12
N ASP A 228 -15.75 -6.84 -14.43
CA ASP A 228 -15.43 -7.84 -15.46
C ASP A 228 -13.95 -8.25 -15.42
N ASP A 229 -13.04 -7.33 -15.11
CA ASP A 229 -11.63 -7.63 -14.98
C ASP A 229 -11.36 -8.48 -13.73
N PHE A 230 -12.06 -8.20 -12.63
CA PHE A 230 -12.03 -9.04 -11.44
C PHE A 230 -12.49 -10.48 -11.75
N PHE A 231 -13.62 -10.63 -12.44
CA PHE A 231 -14.12 -11.96 -12.82
C PHE A 231 -13.21 -12.69 -13.82
N LYS A 232 -12.50 -11.98 -14.69
CA LYS A 232 -11.47 -12.59 -15.55
C LYS A 232 -10.29 -13.12 -14.74
N MET A 233 -9.84 -12.37 -13.73
CA MET A 233 -8.78 -12.84 -12.82
C MET A 233 -9.21 -14.11 -12.10
N THR A 234 -10.43 -14.16 -11.57
CA THR A 234 -10.94 -15.38 -10.91
C THR A 234 -11.11 -16.54 -11.89
N ALA A 235 -11.66 -16.30 -13.08
CA ALA A 235 -11.85 -17.33 -14.11
C ALA A 235 -10.52 -17.93 -14.63
N SER A 236 -9.43 -17.16 -14.58
CA SER A 236 -8.09 -17.62 -14.94
C SER A 236 -7.42 -18.50 -13.87
N GLY A 237 -8.00 -18.59 -12.66
CA GLY A 237 -7.42 -19.30 -11.51
C GLY A 237 -6.26 -18.58 -10.83
N GLU A 238 -6.01 -17.32 -11.21
CA GLU A 238 -4.96 -16.49 -10.60
C GLU A 238 -5.39 -15.95 -9.23
N ILE A 239 -6.70 -15.79 -9.05
CA ILE A 239 -7.36 -15.60 -7.76
C ILE A 239 -8.37 -16.75 -7.62
N GLU A 240 -8.08 -17.68 -6.72
CA GLU A 240 -8.98 -18.79 -6.41
C GLU A 240 -9.87 -18.41 -5.23
N LEU A 241 -11.19 -18.54 -5.42
CA LEU A 241 -12.19 -18.37 -4.38
C LEU A 241 -12.41 -19.75 -3.74
N ILE A 242 -12.12 -19.91 -2.44
CA ILE A 242 -12.21 -21.23 -1.78
C ILE A 242 -13.68 -21.66 -1.54
N GLU A 243 -14.64 -20.73 -1.55
CA GLU A 243 -16.04 -21.01 -1.23
C GLU A 243 -16.98 -20.63 -2.39
N ASP A 244 -17.97 -21.50 -2.63
CA ASP A 244 -18.95 -21.42 -3.74
C ASP A 244 -20.04 -20.35 -3.55
N ASP A 245 -20.05 -19.63 -2.41
CA ASP A 245 -21.11 -18.68 -2.09
C ASP A 245 -20.70 -17.21 -2.33
N LEU A 246 -21.70 -16.43 -2.74
CA LEU A 246 -21.63 -15.03 -3.16
C LEU A 246 -21.10 -13.97 -2.17
N PRO A 247 -20.90 -14.18 -0.84
CA PRO A 247 -20.47 -13.10 0.05
C PRO A 247 -19.24 -12.34 -0.45
N GLY A 248 -18.26 -13.03 -1.06
CA GLY A 248 -17.08 -12.42 -1.69
C GLY A 248 -17.33 -11.24 -2.62
N ALA A 249 -18.47 -11.21 -3.29
CA ALA A 249 -18.83 -10.11 -4.17
C ALA A 249 -19.01 -8.77 -3.43
N GLY A 250 -19.30 -8.78 -2.13
CA GLY A 250 -19.56 -7.56 -1.35
C GLY A 250 -18.37 -6.60 -1.24
N LEU A 251 -17.14 -7.10 -1.34
CA LEU A 251 -15.93 -6.26 -1.34
C LEU A 251 -15.51 -5.82 -2.74
N ILE A 252 -16.03 -6.43 -3.81
CA ILE A 252 -15.64 -6.10 -5.19
C ILE A 252 -15.97 -4.64 -5.53
N PRO A 253 -17.17 -4.09 -5.22
CA PRO A 253 -17.46 -2.68 -5.46
C PRO A 253 -16.47 -1.74 -4.77
N LEU A 254 -16.11 -2.02 -3.51
CA LEU A 254 -15.08 -1.25 -2.79
C LEU A 254 -13.73 -1.30 -3.52
N LEU A 255 -13.31 -2.47 -4.00
CA LEU A 255 -12.05 -2.63 -4.73
C LEU A 255 -12.07 -1.90 -6.08
N VAL A 256 -13.21 -1.88 -6.78
CA VAL A 256 -13.40 -1.11 -8.01
C VAL A 256 -13.30 0.39 -7.72
N ASP A 257 -14.01 0.90 -6.71
CA ASP A 257 -13.96 2.31 -6.33
C ASP A 257 -12.53 2.72 -5.89
N LEU A 258 -11.85 1.86 -5.11
CA LEU A 258 -10.45 2.06 -4.73
C LEU A 258 -9.53 2.07 -5.97
N SER A 259 -9.81 1.24 -6.98
CA SER A 259 -9.02 1.20 -8.21
C SER A 259 -9.14 2.49 -9.02
N ASP A 260 -10.31 3.14 -9.04
CA ASP A 260 -10.48 4.43 -9.72
C ASP A 260 -9.67 5.52 -9.01
N ILE A 261 -9.69 5.57 -7.68
CA ILE A 261 -8.86 6.49 -6.89
C ILE A 261 -7.37 6.24 -7.16
N CYS A 262 -6.95 4.98 -7.15
CA CYS A 262 -5.56 4.60 -7.40
C CYS A 262 -5.11 4.96 -8.81
N LYS A 263 -5.96 4.77 -9.82
CA LYS A 263 -5.70 5.16 -11.21
C LYS A 263 -5.53 6.66 -11.36
N ASP A 264 -6.35 7.47 -10.69
CA ASP A 264 -6.24 8.92 -10.76
C ASP A 264 -4.93 9.40 -10.13
N ILE A 265 -4.51 8.80 -9.02
CA ILE A 265 -3.19 9.03 -8.43
C ILE A 265 -2.09 8.57 -9.40
N TYR A 266 -2.19 7.37 -9.97
CA TYR A 266 -1.23 6.85 -10.93
C TYR A 266 -1.02 7.82 -12.10
N ASN A 267 -2.11 8.24 -12.76
CA ASN A 267 -2.06 9.14 -13.91
C ASN A 267 -1.54 10.55 -13.58
N LYS A 268 -1.79 11.02 -12.36
CA LYS A 268 -1.39 12.36 -11.93
C LYS A 268 0.09 12.44 -11.57
N TYR A 269 0.66 11.36 -11.04
CA TYR A 269 2.01 11.38 -10.48
C TYR A 269 3.02 10.56 -11.29
N LEU A 270 2.60 9.76 -12.29
CA LEU A 270 3.48 8.88 -13.07
C LEU A 270 3.30 8.98 -14.59
#